data_AF-A0A9P6QM15-F1
#
_entry.id   AF-A0A9P6QM15-F1
#
_cell.length_a   1.000
_cell.length_b   1.000
_cell.length_c   1.000
_cell.angle_alpha   90.00
_cell.angle_beta   90.00
_cell.angle_gamma   90.00
#
_symmetry.space_group_name_H-M   'P 1'
#
loop_
_entity.id
_entity.type
_entity.pdbx_description
1 polymer ?
#
loop_
_entity_poly.entity_id
_entity_poly.type
_entity_poly.pdbx_seq_one_letter_code
_entity_poly.pdbx_strand_id
1 'polypeptide(L)' 'MASNTPTPNFHYPHPKSYTNVHNGFAIMEFLDGMELFFEGAHIPPVDQIHTTLAFAGAKVTVWWRLQAPLPGN' A
#
# COMPACT_ATOMS: atom_id res chain seq x y z
N MET A 1 -34.26 -10.79 16.74
CA MET A 1 -34.12 -9.38 16.32
C MET A 1 -32.89 -9.30 15.43
N ALA A 2 -33.05 -9.00 14.14
CA ALA A 2 -31.93 -8.86 13.21
C ALA A 2 -31.20 -7.56 13.54
N SER A 3 -29.93 -7.66 13.94
CA SER A 3 -29.09 -6.50 14.18
C SER A 3 -28.76 -5.87 12.83
N ASN A 4 -29.53 -4.85 12.43
CA ASN A 4 -29.19 -3.95 11.33
C ASN A 4 -28.07 -3.03 11.82
N THR A 5 -26.88 -3.56 12.01
CA THR A 5 -25.70 -2.73 12.21
C THR A 5 -25.38 -2.12 10.85
N PRO A 6 -25.47 -0.79 10.66
CA PRO A 6 -25.04 -0.19 9.41
C PRO A 6 -23.56 -0.49 9.27
N THR A 7 -23.19 -1.30 8.28
CA THR A 7 -21.80 -1.44 7.85
C THR A 7 -21.29 -0.02 7.62
N PRO A 8 -20.26 0.43 8.33
CA PRO A 8 -19.76 1.77 8.12
C PRO A 8 -19.28 1.84 6.67
N ASN A 9 -19.91 2.72 5.88
CA ASN A 9 -19.49 3.05 4.52
C ASN A 9 -18.17 3.86 4.62
N PHE A 10 -17.10 3.21 5.07
CA PHE A 10 -15.75 3.73 4.91
C PHE A 10 -15.41 3.60 3.43
N HIS A 11 -15.72 4.65 2.67
CA HIS A 11 -15.01 4.90 1.42
C HIS A 11 -13.58 5.28 1.79
N TYR A 12 -12.71 4.28 1.94
CA TYR A 12 -11.29 4.54 2.12
C TYR A 12 -10.73 4.99 0.75
N PRO A 13 -10.04 6.14 0.70
CA PRO A 13 -9.48 6.63 -0.54
C PRO A 13 -8.41 5.64 -1.03
N HIS A 14 -8.48 5.26 -2.31
CA HIS A 14 -7.38 4.51 -2.91
C HIS A 14 -6.12 5.38 -2.87
N PRO A 15 -4.96 4.82 -2.45
CA PRO A 15 -3.73 5.57 -2.39
C PRO A 15 -3.34 6.05 -3.78
N LYS A 16 -2.85 7.29 -3.86
CA LYS A 16 -2.28 7.81 -5.11
C LYS A 16 -1.01 7.02 -5.42
N SER A 17 -0.87 6.60 -6.67
CA SER A 17 0.37 5.95 -7.11
C SER A 17 1.55 6.89 -6.93
N TYR A 18 2.64 6.36 -6.38
CA TYR A 18 3.90 7.08 -6.27
C TYR A 18 4.57 7.18 -7.64
N THR A 19 4.82 8.40 -8.11
CA THR A 19 5.31 8.68 -9.46
C THR A 19 6.84 8.70 -9.59
N ASN A 20 7.56 8.09 -8.64
CA ASN A 20 9.04 8.08 -8.57
C ASN A 20 9.66 9.47 -8.39
N VAL A 21 9.00 10.38 -7.67
CA VAL A 21 9.54 11.70 -7.37
C VAL A 21 10.50 11.58 -6.18
N HIS A 22 11.78 11.86 -6.37
CA HIS A 22 12.82 11.82 -5.32
C HIS A 22 12.67 13.00 -4.34
N ASN A 23 11.50 13.13 -3.73
CA ASN A 23 11.14 14.12 -2.72
C ASN A 23 10.72 13.37 -1.46
N GLY A 24 11.42 13.62 -0.34
CA GLY A 24 11.12 12.98 0.93
C GLY A 24 9.68 13.19 1.40
N PHE A 25 9.08 14.35 1.11
CA PHE A 25 7.68 14.62 1.45
C PHE A 25 6.71 13.73 0.67
N ALA A 26 6.97 13.53 -0.63
CA ALA A 26 6.12 12.67 -1.47
C ALA A 26 6.23 11.19 -1.09
N ILE A 27 7.38 10.77 -0.54
CA ILE A 27 7.56 9.41 0.01
C ILE A 27 6.73 9.25 1.28
N MET A 28 6.79 10.21 2.20
CA MET A 28 6.01 10.18 3.44
C MET A 28 4.50 10.20 3.14
N GLU A 29 4.03 11.10 2.27
CA GLU A 29 2.62 11.16 1.86
C GLU A 29 2.13 9.82 1.25
N PHE A 30 2.99 9.16 0.46
CA PHE A 30 2.68 7.83 -0.08
C PHE A 30 2.58 6.77 1.02
N LEU A 31 3.54 6.72 1.95
CA LEU A 31 3.54 5.74 3.04
C LEU A 31 2.34 5.93 3.98
N ASP A 32 2.04 7.15 4.38
CA ASP A 32 0.87 7.48 5.22
C ASP A 32 -0.44 7.07 4.51
N GLY A 33 -0.53 7.30 3.19
CA GLY A 33 -1.67 6.88 2.38
C GLY A 33 -1.83 5.36 2.30
N MET A 34 -0.73 4.61 2.23
CA MET A 34 -0.76 3.14 2.24
C MET A 34 -1.18 2.59 3.59
N GLU A 35 -0.72 3.17 4.70
CA GLU A 35 -1.09 2.76 6.07
C GLU A 35 -2.60 2.91 6.30
N LEU A 36 -3.16 4.08 5.98
CA LEU A 36 -4.60 4.33 6.05
C LEU A 36 -5.40 3.36 5.17
N PHE A 37 -4.87 3.02 3.99
CA PHE A 37 -5.49 2.05 3.10
C PHE A 37 -5.48 0.63 3.70
N PHE A 38 -4.38 0.21 4.32
CA PHE A 38 -4.30 -1.11 4.96
C PHE A 38 -5.26 -1.24 6.12
N GLU A 39 -5.36 -0.20 6.96
CA GLU A 39 -6.30 -0.17 8.07
C GLU A 39 -7.75 -0.21 7.56
N GLY A 40 -8.08 0.64 6.58
CA GLY A 40 -9.44 0.75 6.05
C GLY A 40 -9.92 -0.47 5.24
N ALA A 41 -9.02 -1.09 4.48
CA ALA A 41 -9.32 -2.27 3.66
C ALA A 41 -9.03 -3.60 4.39
N HIS A 42 -8.56 -3.54 5.64
CA HIS A 42 -8.16 -4.71 6.44
C HIS A 42 -7.16 -5.63 5.72
N ILE A 43 -6.17 -5.05 5.04
CA ILE A 43 -5.15 -5.82 4.31
C ILE A 43 -4.23 -6.50 5.33
N PRO A 44 -4.13 -7.84 5.33
CA PRO A 44 -3.29 -8.55 6.28
C PRO A 44 -1.81 -8.27 6.01
N PRO A 45 -0.93 -8.29 7.03
CA PRO A 45 0.48 -7.93 6.88
C PRO A 45 1.22 -8.69 5.77
N VAL A 46 0.83 -9.94 5.50
CA VAL A 46 1.41 -10.77 4.44
C VAL A 46 1.18 -10.20 3.03
N ASP A 47 0.09 -9.45 2.82
CA ASP A 47 -0.31 -8.91 1.52
C ASP A 47 0.06 -7.43 1.35
N GLN A 48 0.49 -6.75 2.43
CA GLN A 48 0.79 -5.31 2.41
C GLN A 48 1.95 -4.97 1.48
N ILE A 49 3.01 -5.78 1.44
CA ILE A 49 4.15 -5.56 0.53
C ILE A 49 3.71 -5.66 -0.93
N HIS A 50 2.94 -6.69 -1.28
CA HIS A 50 2.42 -6.85 -2.64
C HIS A 50 1.57 -5.62 -3.02
N THR A 51 0.70 -5.21 -2.10
CA THR A 51 -0.20 -4.07 -2.29
C THR A 51 0.60 -2.78 -2.47
N THR A 52 1.59 -2.47 -1.63
CA THR A 52 2.48 -1.30 -1.78
C THR A 52 3.15 -1.28 -3.16
N LEU A 53 3.67 -2.42 -3.62
CA LEU A 53 4.36 -2.50 -4.91
C LEU A 53 3.43 -2.23 -6.11
N ALA A 54 2.13 -2.49 -5.99
CA ALA A 54 1.16 -2.12 -7.01
C ALA A 54 1.01 -0.59 -7.16
N PHE A 55 1.27 0.17 -6.10
CA PHE A 55 1.17 1.65 -6.09
C PHE A 55 2.52 2.37 -6.15
N ALA A 56 3.65 1.69 -5.88
CA ALA A 56 4.97 2.31 -5.72
C ALA A 56 5.64 2.79 -7.04
N GLY A 57 5.05 2.50 -8.20
CA GLY A 57 5.61 2.89 -9.50
C GLY A 57 6.79 2.02 -9.95
N ALA A 58 7.02 1.98 -11.27
CA ALA A 58 7.89 0.97 -11.89
C ALA A 58 9.35 0.97 -11.38
N LYS A 59 9.95 2.13 -11.09
CA LYS A 59 11.36 2.18 -10.65
C LYS A 59 11.52 1.62 -9.24
N VAL A 60 10.60 1.96 -8.33
CA VAL A 60 10.60 1.40 -6.97
C VAL A 60 10.36 -0.09 -7.00
N THR A 61 9.41 -0.56 -7.83
CA THR A 61 9.17 -2.00 -8.02
C THR A 61 10.42 -2.74 -8.53
N VAL A 62 11.13 -2.18 -9.51
CA VAL A 62 12.37 -2.76 -10.04
C VAL A 62 13.47 -2.76 -8.97
N TRP A 63 13.67 -1.63 -8.28
CA TRP A 63 14.65 -1.52 -7.21
C TRP A 63 14.40 -2.54 -6.08
N TRP A 64 13.14 -2.67 -5.64
CA TRP A 64 12.76 -3.65 -4.61
C TRP A 64 13.08 -5.09 -5.02
N ARG A 65 12.76 -5.47 -6.27
CA ARG A 65 13.05 -6.81 -6.80
C ARG A 65 14.54 -7.12 -6.85
N LEU A 66 15.40 -6.12 -7.02
CA LEU A 66 16.86 -6.30 -7.01
C LEU A 66 17.42 -6.48 -5.59
N GLN A 67 16.68 -6.07 -4.55
CA GLN A 67 17.08 -6.23 -3.15
C GLN A 67 16.60 -7.55 -2.55
N ALA A 68 15.52 -8.15 -3.09
CA ALA A 68 15.05 -9.44 -2.63
C ALA A 68 16.13 -10.50 -2.91
N PRO A 69 16.53 -11.32 -1.92
CA PRO A 69 17.46 -12.40 -2.16
C PRO A 69 16.89 -13.30 -3.27
N LEU A 70 17.72 -13.58 -4.27
CA LEU A 70 17.36 -14.53 -5.30
C LEU A 70 16.99 -15.85 -4.60
N PRO A 71 15.90 -16.52 -5.00
CA PRO A 71 15.60 -17.85 -4.49
C PRO A 71 16.73 -18.79 -4.96
N GLY A 72 17.70 -19.08 -4.08
CA GLY A 72 18.75 -20.06 -4.33
C GLY A 72 20.20 -19.67 -4.05
N ASN A 73 20.50 -18.89 -3.00
CA ASN A 73 21.84 -18.79 -2.41
C ASN A 73 21.80 -19.14 -0.93
#